data_AF-A0A0E3RYT9-F1
#
_entry.id   AF-A0A0E3RYT9-F1
#
_cell.length_a   1.000
_cell.length_b   1.000
_cell.length_c   1.000
_cell.angle_alpha   90.00
_cell.angle_beta   90.00
_cell.angle_gamma   90.00
#
_symmetry.space_group_name_H-M   'P 1'
#
loop_
_entity.id
_entity.type
_entity.pdbx_description
1 polymer ?
#
loop_
_entity_poly.entity_id
_entity_poly.type
_entity_poly.pdbx_seq_one_letter_code
_entity_poly.pdbx_strand_id
1 'polypeptide(L)'
;MDSLKLFKQVTDAITTIILYVLLLALIVGMAKTLLEIRFIVFESLESGFNHMVTSVLTVFIVIDLFKAFVDYHEHDRIKLTDITDATILIVLREIAVGLYAQKFGYEYVLSLAVLLLVLGVIRVLAVQYSPASRSSNYQVSLKEETQPSKTGLSAMLDPVQN
;
A
#
# COMPACT_ATOMS: atom_id res chain seq x y z
N MET A 1 -16.49 3.79 -32.62
CA MET A 1 -15.58 4.46 -31.66
C MET A 1 -15.47 3.55 -30.47
N ASP A 2 -14.27 3.04 -30.20
CA ASP A 2 -14.05 1.92 -29.27
C ASP A 2 -14.41 2.34 -27.84
N SER A 3 -15.54 1.86 -27.32
CA SER A 3 -16.04 2.17 -25.97
C SER A 3 -15.04 1.87 -24.86
N LEU A 4 -14.15 0.90 -25.09
CA LEU A 4 -13.04 0.57 -24.19
C LEU A 4 -11.96 1.66 -24.13
N LYS A 5 -11.69 2.37 -25.23
CA LYS A 5 -10.74 3.49 -25.26
C LYS A 5 -11.29 4.69 -24.50
N LEU A 6 -12.59 4.98 -24.67
CA LEU A 6 -13.26 6.05 -23.91
C LEU A 6 -13.30 5.72 -22.41
N PHE A 7 -13.63 4.48 -22.04
CA PHE A 7 -13.61 4.05 -20.64
C PHE A 7 -12.22 4.22 -20.02
N LYS A 8 -11.16 3.70 -20.67
CA LYS A 8 -9.79 3.86 -20.20
C LYS A 8 -9.37 5.32 -20.10
N GLN A 9 -9.66 6.13 -21.11
CA GLN A 9 -9.30 7.55 -21.13
C GLN A 9 -10.00 8.34 -20.02
N VAL A 10 -11.27 8.04 -19.75
CA VAL A 10 -12.03 8.68 -18.66
C VAL A 10 -11.50 8.21 -17.29
N THR A 11 -11.25 6.92 -17.11
CA THR A 11 -10.67 6.38 -15.87
C THR A 11 -9.29 6.96 -15.58
N ASP A 12 -8.44 7.09 -16.59
CA ASP A 12 -7.09 7.64 -16.46
C ASP A 12 -7.13 9.14 -16.14
N ALA A 13 -8.02 9.89 -16.78
CA ALA A 13 -8.26 11.31 -16.46
C ALA A 13 -8.78 11.50 -15.02
N ILE A 14 -9.77 10.71 -14.61
CA ILE A 14 -10.33 10.77 -13.25
C ILE A 14 -9.25 10.43 -12.22
N THR A 15 -8.48 9.36 -12.46
CA THR A 15 -7.44 8.95 -11.51
C THR A 15 -6.32 10.00 -11.43
N THR A 16 -5.91 10.58 -12.55
CA THR A 16 -4.94 11.69 -12.58
C THR A 16 -5.43 12.88 -11.76
N ILE A 17 -6.70 13.26 -11.90
CA ILE A 17 -7.29 14.36 -11.12
C ILE A 17 -7.31 14.01 -9.63
N ILE A 18 -7.76 12.81 -9.27
CA ILE A 18 -7.81 12.33 -7.89
C ILE A 18 -6.40 12.33 -7.27
N LEU A 19 -5.40 11.82 -8.00
CA LEU A 19 -4.00 11.82 -7.58
C LEU A 19 -3.51 13.24 -7.26
N TYR A 20 -3.83 14.20 -8.12
CA TYR A 20 -3.43 15.60 -7.94
C TYR A 20 -4.11 16.25 -6.72
N VAL A 21 -5.41 15.98 -6.53
CA VAL A 21 -6.16 16.45 -5.35
C VAL A 21 -5.59 15.85 -4.07
N LEU A 22 -5.29 14.55 -4.06
CA LEU A 22 -4.69 13.88 -2.92
C LEU A 22 -3.29 14.40 -2.59
N LEU A 23 -2.45 14.63 -3.61
CA LEU A 23 -1.12 15.24 -3.43
C LEU A 23 -1.23 16.61 -2.76
N LEU A 24 -2.18 17.44 -3.21
CA LEU A 24 -2.43 18.76 -2.65
C LEU A 24 -2.95 18.66 -1.20
N ALA A 25 -3.85 17.72 -0.91
CA ALA A 25 -4.32 17.46 0.44
C ALA A 25 -3.17 17.07 1.39
N LEU A 26 -2.20 16.27 0.92
CA LEU A 26 -1.02 15.88 1.68
C LEU A 26 -0.13 17.08 1.99
N ILE A 27 0.13 17.95 1.00
CA ILE A 27 0.90 19.18 1.19
C ILE A 27 0.20 20.10 2.21
N VAL A 28 -1.12 20.28 2.09
CA VAL A 28 -1.90 21.11 3.02
C VAL A 28 -1.90 20.52 4.42
N GLY A 29 -2.07 19.20 4.56
CA GLY A 29 -2.01 18.49 5.83
C GLY A 29 -0.66 18.69 6.53
N MET A 30 0.44 18.50 5.81
CA MET A 30 1.79 18.74 6.31
C MET A 30 1.98 20.20 6.75
N ALA A 31 1.56 21.16 5.94
CA ALA A 31 1.66 22.59 6.27
C ALA A 31 0.86 22.95 7.52
N LYS A 32 -0.35 22.39 7.68
CA LYS A 32 -1.19 22.58 8.87
C LYS A 32 -0.51 22.09 10.13
N THR A 33 0.03 20.88 10.13
CA THR A 33 0.74 20.32 11.29
C THR A 33 1.98 21.14 11.67
N LEU A 34 2.72 21.65 10.69
CA LEU A 34 3.86 22.53 10.94
C LEU A 34 3.45 23.87 11.60
N LEU A 35 2.29 24.43 11.21
CA LEU A 35 1.78 25.66 11.84
C LEU A 35 1.29 25.42 13.28
N GLU A 36 0.78 24.23 13.56
CA GLU A 36 0.25 23.85 14.87
C GLU A 36 1.36 23.77 15.94
N ILE A 37 2.56 23.32 15.55
CA ILE A 37 3.76 23.31 16.42
C ILE A 37 4.06 24.71 16.98
N ARG A 38 3.86 25.75 16.18
CA ARG A 38 4.07 27.14 16.61
C ARG A 38 3.04 27.60 17.64
N PHE A 39 1.82 27.05 17.62
CA PHE A 39 0.76 27.40 18.56
C PHE A 39 0.97 26.76 19.94
N ILE A 40 1.48 25.52 19.97
CA ILE A 40 1.78 24.74 21.18
C ILE A 40 2.83 25.40 22.07
N VAL A 41 3.77 26.16 21.51
CA VAL A 41 4.79 26.91 22.28
C VAL A 41 4.15 27.94 23.24
N PHE A 42 2.90 28.34 22.99
CA PHE A 42 2.15 29.29 23.84
C PHE A 42 1.24 28.61 24.88
N GLU A 43 1.07 27.28 24.85
CA GLU A 43 0.15 26.53 25.71
C GLU A 43 0.91 25.53 26.61
N SER A 44 0.25 24.98 27.64
CA SER A 44 0.88 24.05 28.60
C SER A 44 1.55 22.84 27.91
N LEU A 45 2.80 22.55 28.27
CA LEU A 45 3.67 21.55 27.60
C LEU A 45 3.03 20.16 27.45
N GLU A 46 2.28 19.68 28.44
CA GLU A 46 1.69 18.33 28.43
C GLU A 46 0.50 18.20 27.48
N SER A 47 -0.42 19.18 27.52
CA SER A 47 -1.56 19.23 26.59
C SER A 47 -1.09 19.47 25.16
N GLY A 48 -0.12 20.38 24.99
CA GLY A 48 0.44 20.72 23.68
C GLY A 48 1.17 19.56 23.01
N PHE A 49 1.88 18.72 23.77
CA PHE A 49 2.55 17.54 23.23
C PHE A 49 1.57 16.47 22.75
N ASN A 50 0.54 16.14 23.54
CA ASN A 50 -0.49 15.18 23.12
C ASN A 50 -1.24 15.66 21.87
N HIS A 51 -1.54 16.95 21.80
CA HIS A 51 -2.16 17.56 20.63
C HIS A 51 -1.25 17.47 19.39
N MET A 52 0.04 17.80 19.53
CA MET A 52 1.04 17.69 18.46
C MET A 52 1.11 16.26 17.89
N VAL A 53 1.24 15.27 18.77
CA VAL A 53 1.35 13.87 18.36
C VAL A 53 0.07 13.44 17.64
N THR A 54 -1.10 13.78 18.17
CA THR A 54 -2.40 13.48 17.54
C THR A 54 -2.49 14.09 16.13
N SER A 55 -2.06 15.34 15.95
CA SER A 55 -2.07 16.02 14.66
C SER A 55 -1.11 15.38 13.64
N VAL A 56 0.09 15.01 14.07
CA VAL A 56 1.06 14.29 13.21
C VAL A 56 0.48 12.92 12.80
N LEU A 57 -0.06 12.16 13.76
CA LEU A 57 -0.70 10.87 13.49
C LEU A 57 -1.89 11.01 12.53
N THR A 58 -2.65 12.10 12.63
CA THR A 58 -3.78 12.39 11.72
C THR A 58 -3.30 12.65 10.29
N VAL A 59 -2.23 13.41 10.09
CA VAL A 59 -1.65 13.60 8.73
C VAL A 59 -1.21 12.28 8.14
N PHE A 60 -0.65 11.39 8.95
CA PHE A 60 -0.29 10.09 8.44
C PHE A 60 -1.49 9.23 7.99
N ILE A 61 -2.68 9.39 8.59
CA ILE A 61 -3.90 8.74 8.07
C ILE A 61 -4.18 9.21 6.64
N VAL A 62 -3.99 10.51 6.37
CA VAL A 62 -4.14 11.07 5.02
C VAL A 62 -3.11 10.50 4.05
N ILE A 63 -1.85 10.32 4.50
CA ILE A 63 -0.79 9.69 3.70
C ILE A 63 -1.12 8.23 3.37
N ASP A 64 -1.65 7.48 4.34
CA ASP A 64 -1.99 6.07 4.15
C ASP A 64 -3.21 5.92 3.22
N LEU A 65 -4.21 6.81 3.32
CA LEU A 65 -5.30 6.90 2.37
C LEU A 65 -4.80 7.21 0.96
N PHE A 66 -3.85 8.15 0.82
CA PHE A 66 -3.22 8.44 -0.46
C PHE A 66 -2.51 7.22 -1.04
N LYS A 67 -1.70 6.51 -0.24
CA LYS A 67 -1.05 5.28 -0.69
C LYS A 67 -2.05 4.23 -1.15
N ALA A 68 -3.16 4.05 -0.44
CA ALA A 68 -4.20 3.10 -0.86
C ALA A 68 -4.83 3.47 -2.21
N PHE A 69 -5.04 4.76 -2.49
CA PHE A 69 -5.53 5.23 -3.80
C PHE A 69 -4.49 5.05 -4.91
N VAL A 70 -3.21 5.31 -4.63
CA VAL A 70 -2.12 5.13 -5.61
C VAL A 70 -1.92 3.64 -5.91
N ASP A 71 -1.89 2.80 -4.89
CA ASP A 71 -1.73 1.35 -5.02
C ASP A 71 -2.89 0.70 -5.79
N TYR A 72 -4.11 1.22 -5.61
CA TYR A 72 -5.28 0.86 -6.41
C TYR A 72 -5.09 1.18 -7.91
N HIS A 73 -4.38 2.25 -8.25
CA HIS A 73 -4.13 2.63 -9.64
C HIS A 73 -3.04 1.79 -10.31
N GLU A 74 -1.97 1.43 -9.57
CA GLU A 74 -0.86 0.65 -10.13
C GLU A 74 -1.23 -0.82 -10.40
N HIS A 75 -2.20 -1.38 -9.66
CA HIS A 75 -2.60 -2.77 -9.78
C HIS A 75 -3.97 -2.92 -10.49
N ASP A 76 -3.96 -3.22 -11.80
CA ASP A 76 -5.13 -3.52 -12.66
C ASP A 76 -6.01 -4.71 -12.16
N ARG A 77 -5.56 -5.41 -11.11
CA ARG A 77 -6.24 -6.50 -10.39
C ARG A 77 -5.92 -6.43 -8.90
N ILE A 78 -6.88 -5.97 -8.11
CA ILE A 78 -6.71 -5.81 -6.68
C ILE A 78 -7.00 -7.14 -6.00
N LYS A 79 -5.99 -7.73 -5.36
CA LYS A 79 -6.21 -8.93 -4.53
C LYS A 79 -6.86 -8.49 -3.23
N LEU A 80 -7.81 -9.28 -2.73
CA LEU A 80 -8.48 -9.03 -1.45
C LEU A 80 -7.49 -8.90 -0.29
N THR A 81 -6.36 -9.61 -0.36
CA THR A 81 -5.26 -9.54 0.61
C THR A 81 -4.61 -8.16 0.68
N ASP A 82 -4.43 -7.50 -0.46
CA ASP A 82 -3.77 -6.19 -0.54
C ASP A 82 -4.64 -5.11 0.12
N ILE A 83 -5.96 -5.13 -0.15
CA ILE A 83 -6.92 -4.23 0.49
C ILE A 83 -7.01 -4.49 2.00
N THR A 84 -7.02 -5.77 2.41
CA THR A 84 -7.16 -6.13 3.82
C THR A 84 -5.93 -5.69 4.61
N ASP A 85 -4.73 -5.87 4.07
CA ASP A 85 -3.49 -5.42 4.70
C ASP A 85 -3.45 -3.88 4.81
N ALA A 86 -3.86 -3.14 3.76
CA ALA A 86 -3.99 -1.69 3.82
C ALA A 86 -5.01 -1.23 4.88
N THR A 87 -6.15 -1.92 4.98
CA THR A 87 -7.20 -1.59 5.95
C THR A 87 -6.75 -1.84 7.39
N ILE A 88 -6.01 -2.94 7.63
CA ILE A 88 -5.44 -3.23 8.95
C ILE A 88 -4.47 -2.12 9.38
N LEU A 89 -3.61 -1.63 8.47
CA LEU A 89 -2.71 -0.52 8.77
C LEU A 89 -3.46 0.78 9.13
N ILE A 90 -4.56 1.08 8.46
CA ILE A 90 -5.42 2.23 8.76
C ILE A 90 -6.08 2.09 10.14
N VAL A 91 -6.56 0.90 10.51
CA VAL A 91 -7.17 0.68 11.83
C VAL A 91 -6.14 0.76 12.96
N LEU A 92 -4.93 0.24 12.74
CA LEU A 92 -3.83 0.37 13.69
C LEU A 92 -3.47 1.85 13.95
N ARG A 93 -3.53 2.69 12.91
CA ARG A 93 -3.36 4.14 13.02
C ARG A 93 -4.44 4.79 13.87
N GLU A 94 -5.69 4.45 13.63
CA GLU A 94 -6.83 4.99 14.37
C GLU A 94 -6.70 4.68 15.87
N ILE A 95 -6.23 3.47 16.22
CA ILE A 95 -5.91 3.09 17.61
C ILE A 95 -4.82 4.00 18.19
N ALA A 96 -3.74 4.27 17.44
CA ALA A 96 -2.66 5.13 17.91
C ALA A 96 -3.16 6.58 18.13
N VAL A 97 -3.98 7.12 17.23
CA VAL A 97 -4.61 8.44 17.38
C VAL A 97 -5.49 8.47 18.62
N GLY A 98 -6.37 7.47 18.78
CA GLY A 98 -7.25 7.36 19.94
C GLY A 98 -6.50 7.27 21.27
N LEU A 99 -5.35 6.57 21.27
CA LEU A 99 -4.48 6.44 22.44
C LEU A 99 -3.88 7.79 22.88
N TYR A 100 -3.39 8.59 21.92
CA TYR A 100 -2.79 9.90 22.20
C TYR A 100 -3.81 11.01 22.41
N ALA A 101 -5.01 10.89 21.82
CA ALA A 101 -6.10 11.84 22.03
C ALA A 101 -6.79 11.68 23.40
N GLN A 102 -6.38 10.70 24.22
CA GLN A 102 -6.94 10.38 25.55
C GLN A 102 -8.47 10.16 25.54
N LYS A 103 -9.06 9.80 24.40
CA LYS A 103 -10.50 9.59 24.25
C LYS A 103 -10.89 8.15 24.52
N PHE A 104 -10.74 7.72 25.77
CA PHE A 104 -11.10 6.35 26.18
C PHE A 104 -12.56 6.25 26.64
N GLY A 105 -13.48 6.21 25.69
CA GLY A 105 -14.78 5.57 25.93
C GLY A 105 -14.61 4.06 25.80
N TYR A 106 -15.13 3.28 26.76
CA TYR A 106 -15.15 1.81 26.66
C TYR A 106 -15.75 1.33 25.33
N GLU A 107 -16.77 2.04 24.84
CA GLU A 107 -17.42 1.79 23.56
C GLU A 107 -16.49 1.97 22.35
N TYR A 108 -15.60 2.96 22.37
CA TYR A 108 -14.66 3.22 21.26
C TYR A 108 -13.62 2.10 21.16
N VAL A 109 -13.05 1.70 22.30
CA VAL A 109 -12.08 0.59 22.36
C VAL A 109 -12.73 -0.73 21.94
N LEU A 110 -13.95 -1.00 22.41
CA LEU A 110 -14.68 -2.21 22.04
C LEU A 110 -15.02 -2.24 20.54
N SER A 111 -15.41 -1.10 19.96
CA SER A 111 -15.68 -0.97 18.52
C SER A 111 -14.45 -1.27 17.68
N LEU A 112 -13.29 -0.72 18.05
CA LEU A 112 -12.02 -0.97 17.36
C LEU A 112 -11.54 -2.42 17.53
N ALA A 113 -11.74 -3.01 18.69
CA ALA A 113 -11.40 -4.43 18.93
C ALA A 113 -12.25 -5.37 18.08
N VAL A 114 -13.57 -5.12 17.99
CA VAL A 114 -14.47 -5.90 17.12
C VAL A 114 -14.10 -5.72 15.65
N LEU A 115 -13.82 -4.49 15.21
CA LEU A 115 -13.38 -4.21 13.84
C LEU A 115 -12.08 -4.95 13.50
N LEU A 116 -11.08 -4.91 14.39
CA LEU A 116 -9.83 -5.65 14.20
C LEU A 116 -10.04 -7.16 14.17
N LEU A 117 -10.95 -7.69 15.00
CA LEU A 117 -11.28 -9.12 14.99
C LEU A 117 -11.86 -9.52 13.63
N VAL A 118 -12.84 -8.75 13.12
CA VAL A 118 -13.45 -9.00 11.81
C VAL A 118 -12.42 -8.94 10.69
N LEU A 119 -11.57 -7.90 10.67
CA LEU A 119 -10.49 -7.77 9.67
C LEU A 119 -9.47 -8.91 9.78
N GLY A 120 -9.12 -9.34 10.99
CA GLY A 120 -8.25 -10.47 11.23
C GLY A 120 -8.83 -11.78 10.68
N VAL A 121 -10.11 -12.05 10.93
CA VAL A 121 -10.81 -13.21 10.38
C VAL A 121 -10.82 -13.16 8.86
N ILE A 122 -11.18 -12.01 8.26
CA ILE A 122 -11.16 -11.82 6.81
C ILE A 122 -9.76 -12.08 6.24
N ARG A 123 -8.71 -11.58 6.89
CA ARG A 123 -7.32 -11.80 6.46
C ARG A 123 -6.93 -13.28 6.50
N VAL A 124 -7.25 -13.97 7.59
CA VAL A 124 -6.95 -15.40 7.75
C VAL A 124 -7.69 -16.22 6.69
N LEU A 125 -8.97 -15.91 6.44
CA LEU A 125 -9.75 -16.54 5.37
C LEU A 125 -9.18 -16.20 4.00
N ALA A 126 -8.82 -14.95 3.73
CA ALA A 126 -8.23 -14.54 2.46
C ALA A 126 -6.90 -15.26 2.21
N VAL A 127 -6.06 -15.45 3.22
CA VAL A 127 -4.79 -16.18 3.08
C VAL A 127 -5.01 -17.68 2.90
N GLN A 128 -5.94 -18.29 3.65
CA GLN A 128 -6.22 -19.72 3.57
C GLN A 128 -6.97 -20.12 2.30
N TYR A 129 -7.91 -19.29 1.85
CA TYR A 129 -8.76 -19.55 0.69
C TYR A 129 -8.29 -18.90 -0.60
N SER A 130 -7.31 -17.98 -0.58
CA SER A 130 -6.64 -17.54 -1.80
C SER A 130 -5.88 -18.73 -2.34
N PRO A 131 -6.39 -19.43 -3.37
CA PRO A 131 -5.65 -20.50 -3.98
C PRO A 131 -4.50 -19.78 -4.65
N ALA A 132 -3.30 -19.96 -4.11
CA ALA A 132 -2.08 -19.60 -4.80
C ALA A 132 -2.17 -20.25 -6.19
N SER A 133 -2.56 -19.46 -7.20
CA SER A 133 -2.25 -19.79 -8.57
C SER A 133 -0.74 -19.82 -8.62
N ARG A 134 -0.23 -21.04 -8.49
CA ARG A 134 1.04 -21.56 -8.93
C ARG A 134 1.55 -20.75 -10.12
N SER A 135 2.36 -19.73 -9.83
CA SER A 135 3.33 -19.15 -10.76
C SER A 135 4.66 -18.93 -10.05
N SER A 136 5.01 -19.86 -9.15
CA SER A 136 6.40 -20.24 -8.90
C SER A 136 6.82 -21.26 -9.97
N ASN A 137 6.79 -20.86 -11.24
CA ASN A 137 7.36 -21.66 -12.34
C ASN A 137 7.79 -20.86 -13.58
N TYR A 138 7.75 -19.52 -13.54
CA TYR A 138 8.30 -18.67 -14.63
C TYR A 138 9.77 -18.27 -14.43
N GLN A 139 10.42 -18.67 -13.32
CA GLN A 139 11.88 -18.49 -13.17
C GLN A 139 12.69 -19.77 -13.42
N VAL A 140 12.06 -20.94 -13.52
CA VAL A 140 12.79 -22.20 -13.82
C VAL A 140 12.81 -22.48 -15.33
N SER A 141 11.87 -21.92 -16.12
CA SER A 141 11.80 -22.20 -17.55
C SER A 141 12.58 -21.23 -18.46
N LEU A 142 13.16 -20.14 -17.95
CA LEU A 142 13.98 -19.20 -18.75
C LEU A 142 15.49 -19.35 -18.54
N LYS A 143 15.92 -20.43 -17.87
CA LYS A 143 17.34 -20.76 -17.69
C LYS A 143 17.78 -22.04 -18.41
N GLU A 144 16.85 -22.72 -19.09
CA GLU A 144 17.14 -23.95 -19.88
C GLU A 144 17.04 -23.77 -21.40
N GLU A 145 16.95 -22.53 -21.91
CA GLU A 145 17.00 -22.28 -23.36
C GLU A 145 18.18 -21.38 -23.76
N THR A 146 19.38 -21.70 -23.27
CA THR A 146 20.63 -21.18 -23.86
C THR A 146 21.75 -22.22 -23.85
N GLN A 147 21.44 -23.46 -24.22
CA GLN A 147 22.45 -24.34 -24.83
C GLN A 147 21.77 -25.48 -25.60
N PRO A 148 21.79 -25.40 -26.93
CA PRO A 148 22.64 -26.34 -27.64
C PRO A 148 23.43 -25.66 -28.77
N SER A 149 24.50 -26.32 -29.19
CA SER A 149 25.38 -25.94 -30.30
C SER A 149 26.56 -25.01 -29.98
N LYS A 150 27.40 -25.46 -29.04
CA LYS A 150 28.87 -25.29 -29.19
C LYS A 150 29.63 -26.61 -28.94
N THR A 151 29.02 -27.72 -29.34
CA THR A 151 29.64 -29.06 -29.25
C THR A 151 29.82 -29.72 -30.63
N GLY A 152 29.37 -29.08 -31.71
CA GLY A 152 29.51 -29.58 -33.08
C GLY A 152 30.58 -28.88 -33.94
N LEU A 153 31.14 -27.74 -33.50
CA LEU A 153 32.05 -26.93 -34.34
C LEU A 153 33.52 -26.98 -33.90
N SER A 154 33.83 -27.57 -32.74
CA SER A 154 35.20 -27.76 -32.25
C SER A 154 35.75 -29.17 -32.50
N ALA A 155 34.92 -30.07 -33.05
CA ALA A 155 35.34 -31.40 -33.50
C ALA A 155 35.75 -31.45 -35.00
N MET A 156 35.70 -30.30 -35.70
CA MET A 156 36.07 -30.18 -37.11
C MET A 156 37.31 -29.33 -37.36
N LEU A 157 38.01 -28.89 -36.30
CA LEU A 157 39.26 -28.13 -36.41
C LEU A 157 40.37 -28.86 -35.64
N ASP A 158 40.95 -29.84 -36.36
CA ASP A 158 42.31 -30.38 -36.28
C ASP A 158 42.72 -31.32 -35.12
N PRO A 159 43.72 -32.24 -35.29
CA PRO A 159 44.31 -32.78 -36.54
C PRO A 159 44.69 -34.31 -36.50
N VAL A 160 45.14 -34.81 -37.66
CA VAL A 160 45.99 -36.01 -37.92
C VAL A 160 45.40 -37.43 -37.76
N GLN A 161 45.15 -38.09 -38.91
CA GLN A 161 45.77 -39.39 -39.19
C GLN A 161 45.84 -39.69 -40.70
N ASN A 162 46.95 -39.29 -41.34
CA ASN A 162 47.87 -40.12 -42.15
C ASN A 162 48.70 -39.23 -43.11
#